data_AF-G0RQT5-F1
#
_entry.id   AF-G0RQT5-F1
#
_cell.length_a   1.000
_cell.length_b   1.000
_cell.length_c   1.000
_cell.angle_alpha   90.00
_cell.angle_beta   90.00
_cell.angle_gamma   90.00
#
_symmetry.space_group_name_H-M   'P 1'
#
loop_
_entity.id
_entity.type
_entity.pdbx_description
1 polymer ?
#
loop_
_entity_poly.entity_id
_entity_poly.type
_entity_poly.pdbx_seq_one_letter_code
_entity_poly.pdbx_strand_id
1 'polypeptide(L)'
;MASSQQRTVPLCEENIVLGHLLGYRHEQARESRGTILPDKLRHLEKLQGFLMRDVLFVSIDVATGSDFENRFSPDSLCIGVSVLDTRSLTKPIETDEEAEAATHSYQNVTKDYGLTQKFRYGETRHLIEDRNYVLVGSELQRDCELLKTLSFSSWTIAERACFRLDILRAAQYTLQLRQRPSLQCFLETFGIKCKRLSLPGHYAHYNLRAMLLLALRDWKMAGDPYTDADRRLEHNLLRVATHKLPSATSASPQASCEQPPADATDTKDERDDEEESWVLMPLASG
;
A
#
# COMPACT_ATOMS: atom_id res chain seq x y z
N MET A 1 20.38 -7.46 -23.85
CA MET A 1 19.33 -6.55 -24.36
C MET A 1 18.00 -7.26 -24.19
N ALA A 2 17.23 -6.92 -23.15
CA ALA A 2 15.89 -7.48 -22.96
C ALA A 2 14.94 -6.82 -23.97
N SER A 3 14.09 -7.62 -24.63
CA SER A 3 13.14 -7.11 -25.61
C SER A 3 12.20 -6.10 -24.94
N SER A 4 12.05 -4.92 -25.55
CA SER A 4 11.03 -3.96 -25.15
C SER A 4 9.67 -4.55 -25.51
N GLN A 5 9.08 -5.33 -24.61
CA GLN A 5 7.67 -5.69 -24.73
C GLN A 5 6.88 -4.38 -24.85
N GLN A 6 6.16 -4.26 -25.97
CA GLN A 6 5.34 -3.09 -26.25
C GLN A 6 4.26 -3.02 -25.17
N ARG A 7 4.32 -1.99 -24.32
CA ARG A 7 3.39 -1.78 -23.21
C ARG A 7 2.00 -1.51 -23.79
N THR A 8 1.00 -2.19 -23.27
CA THR A 8 -0.39 -2.07 -23.76
C THR A 8 -1.27 -1.24 -22.83
N VAL A 9 -0.85 -1.09 -21.56
CA VAL A 9 -1.54 -0.26 -20.58
C VAL A 9 -0.81 1.09 -20.46
N PRO A 10 -1.50 2.24 -20.59
CA PRO A 10 -0.89 3.56 -20.49
C PRO A 10 -0.51 3.90 -19.05
N LEU A 11 0.52 4.75 -18.91
CA LEU A 11 0.92 5.33 -17.64
C LEU A 11 -0.22 6.19 -17.08
N CYS A 12 -0.55 6.05 -15.79
CA CYS A 12 -1.55 6.88 -15.14
C CYS A 12 -0.94 7.92 -14.19
N GLU A 13 -1.77 8.82 -13.67
CA GLU A 13 -1.36 9.91 -12.78
C GLU A 13 -0.70 9.38 -11.50
N GLU A 14 -1.23 8.30 -10.93
CA GLU A 14 -0.68 7.68 -9.72
C GLU A 14 0.79 7.22 -9.90
N ASN A 15 1.14 6.67 -11.06
CA ASN A 15 2.53 6.28 -11.35
C ASN A 15 3.46 7.50 -11.49
N ILE A 16 2.98 8.55 -12.16
CA ILE A 16 3.73 9.80 -12.34
C ILE A 16 4.00 10.45 -10.98
N VAL A 17 2.96 10.54 -10.15
CA VAL A 17 3.06 11.11 -8.81
C VAL A 17 3.97 10.28 -7.93
N LEU A 18 3.82 8.95 -7.91
CA LEU A 18 4.66 8.06 -7.10
C LEU A 18 6.15 8.17 -7.48
N GLY A 19 6.44 8.18 -8.79
CA GLY A 19 7.77 8.48 -9.33
C GLY A 19 8.30 9.78 -8.78
N HIS A 20 7.56 10.86 -9.02
CA HIS A 20 7.99 12.19 -8.61
C HIS A 20 8.28 12.32 -7.11
N LEU A 21 7.45 11.71 -6.27
CA LEU A 21 7.59 11.76 -4.83
C LEU A 21 8.80 10.97 -4.34
N LEU A 22 9.06 9.80 -4.92
CA LEU A 22 10.20 8.97 -4.57
C LEU A 22 11.49 9.35 -5.33
N GLY A 23 11.39 10.30 -6.25
CA GLY A 23 12.54 10.87 -6.97
C GLY A 23 12.97 10.08 -8.20
N TYR A 24 12.30 8.97 -8.53
CA TYR A 24 12.49 8.27 -9.79
C TYR A 24 11.55 8.88 -10.87
N ARG A 25 11.84 8.76 -12.15
CA ARG A 25 11.21 9.53 -13.25
C ARG A 25 11.51 11.04 -13.18
N HIS A 26 12.68 11.42 -12.67
CA HIS A 26 13.03 12.84 -12.53
C HIS A 26 13.11 13.56 -13.87
N GLU A 27 13.62 12.88 -14.91
CA GLU A 27 13.73 13.45 -16.26
C GLU A 27 12.34 13.77 -16.85
N GLN A 28 11.38 12.86 -16.71
CA GLN A 28 10.00 13.08 -17.15
C GLN A 28 9.35 14.29 -16.44
N ALA A 29 9.60 14.44 -15.13
CA ALA A 29 9.13 15.60 -14.37
C ALA A 29 9.86 16.91 -14.77
N ARG A 30 11.14 16.82 -15.14
CA ARG A 30 11.95 17.96 -15.59
C ARG A 30 11.52 18.45 -16.96
N GLU A 31 11.34 17.55 -17.93
CA GLU A 31 10.89 17.86 -19.30
C GLU A 31 9.50 18.50 -19.32
N SER A 32 8.60 17.99 -18.48
CA SER A 32 7.25 18.56 -18.32
C SER A 32 7.21 19.86 -17.52
N ARG A 33 8.34 20.35 -16.99
CA ARG A 33 8.40 21.53 -16.10
C ARG A 33 7.44 21.42 -14.90
N GLY A 34 7.15 20.21 -14.44
CA GLY A 34 6.21 19.95 -13.35
C GLY A 34 4.73 20.14 -13.67
N THR A 35 4.34 20.37 -14.93
CA THR A 35 2.92 20.54 -15.30
C THR A 35 2.11 19.26 -15.16
N ILE A 36 2.76 18.09 -15.27
CA ILE A 36 2.14 16.77 -15.10
C ILE A 36 1.77 16.46 -13.65
N LEU A 37 2.18 17.30 -12.69
CA LEU A 37 1.91 17.10 -11.28
C LEU A 37 0.74 17.96 -10.81
N PRO A 38 -0.12 17.41 -9.93
CA PRO A 38 -1.09 18.17 -9.17
C PRO A 38 -0.47 19.39 -8.49
N ASP A 39 -1.20 20.51 -8.46
CA ASP A 39 -0.69 21.80 -7.96
C ASP A 39 -0.16 21.71 -6.52
N LYS A 40 -0.87 20.97 -5.65
CA LYS A 40 -0.47 20.75 -4.25
C LYS A 40 0.88 20.04 -4.08
N LEU A 41 1.38 19.36 -5.12
CA LEU A 41 2.66 18.64 -5.09
C LEU A 41 3.84 19.45 -5.64
N ARG A 42 3.59 20.52 -6.40
CA ARG A 42 4.63 21.27 -7.10
C ARG A 42 5.61 21.98 -6.16
N HIS A 43 5.15 22.32 -4.97
CA HIS A 43 5.91 23.07 -3.97
C HIS A 43 6.59 22.17 -2.92
N LEU A 44 6.48 20.85 -3.05
CA LEU A 44 7.13 19.94 -2.10
C LEU A 44 8.65 20.04 -2.22
N GLU A 45 9.31 20.28 -1.09
CA GLU A 45 10.76 20.34 -1.03
C GLU A 45 11.37 18.95 -1.28
N LYS A 46 12.59 18.93 -1.82
CA LYS A 46 13.39 17.71 -1.91
C LYS A 46 14.12 17.48 -0.60
N LEU A 47 14.30 16.22 -0.23
CA LEU A 47 15.19 15.87 0.88
C LEU A 47 16.64 16.14 0.48
N GLN A 48 17.44 16.64 1.41
CA GLN A 48 18.83 17.01 1.15
C GLN A 48 19.63 15.81 0.62
N GLY A 49 20.21 15.94 -0.57
CA GLY A 49 21.00 14.88 -1.21
C GLY A 49 20.17 13.80 -1.93
N PHE A 50 18.85 13.99 -2.06
CA PHE A 50 17.96 13.07 -2.77
C PHE A 50 17.05 13.80 -3.77
N LEU A 51 16.57 13.08 -4.77
CA LEU A 51 15.49 13.57 -5.66
C LEU A 51 14.10 13.36 -5.06
N MET A 52 13.99 12.49 -4.06
CA MET A 52 12.79 12.23 -3.27
C MET A 52 12.30 13.48 -2.54
N ARG A 53 10.98 13.63 -2.45
CA ARG A 53 10.30 14.73 -1.77
C ARG A 53 10.12 14.47 -0.29
N ASP A 54 10.13 15.54 0.48
CA ASP A 54 9.79 15.52 1.90
C ASP A 54 8.27 15.45 2.07
N VAL A 55 7.76 14.25 2.32
CA VAL A 55 6.32 13.96 2.38
C VAL A 55 6.08 12.74 3.27
N LEU A 56 4.87 12.64 3.83
CA LEU A 56 4.40 11.41 4.45
C LEU A 56 3.55 10.60 3.47
N PHE A 57 3.77 9.29 3.40
CA PHE A 57 2.79 8.38 2.84
C PHE A 57 1.90 7.88 3.97
N VAL A 58 0.62 8.25 3.95
CA VAL A 58 -0.36 7.89 4.97
C VAL A 58 -1.33 6.93 4.33
N SER A 59 -1.16 5.64 4.61
CA SER A 59 -2.07 4.61 4.17
C SER A 59 -3.24 4.47 5.13
N ILE A 60 -4.45 4.33 4.58
CA ILE A 60 -5.67 4.15 5.34
C ILE A 60 -6.46 2.95 4.81
N ASP A 61 -7.17 2.27 5.71
CA ASP A 61 -8.09 1.18 5.42
C ASP A 61 -9.24 1.27 6.41
N VAL A 62 -10.48 1.32 5.94
CA VAL A 62 -11.65 1.44 6.80
C VAL A 62 -12.63 0.33 6.49
N ALA A 63 -12.84 -0.53 7.48
CA ALA A 63 -13.81 -1.61 7.41
C ALA A 63 -14.97 -1.35 8.37
N THR A 64 -16.12 -1.90 8.02
CA THR A 64 -17.31 -1.95 8.86
C THR A 64 -17.32 -3.27 9.64
N GLY A 65 -17.96 -3.30 10.81
CA GLY A 65 -18.10 -4.54 11.57
C GLY A 65 -18.91 -5.60 10.82
N SER A 66 -19.81 -5.19 9.92
CA SER A 66 -20.51 -6.10 9.01
C SER A 66 -19.60 -6.85 8.04
N ASP A 67 -18.38 -6.38 7.79
CA ASP A 67 -17.42 -7.07 6.94
C ASP A 67 -16.84 -8.34 7.63
N PHE A 68 -17.11 -8.58 8.92
CA PHE A 68 -16.44 -9.60 9.74
C PHE A 68 -17.37 -10.38 10.69
N GLU A 69 -18.06 -11.38 10.15
CA GLU A 69 -18.71 -12.54 10.82
C GLU A 69 -18.96 -12.38 12.33
N ASN A 70 -19.87 -11.47 12.71
CA ASN A 70 -20.35 -11.23 14.08
C ASN A 70 -19.28 -10.91 15.15
N ARG A 71 -18.01 -10.66 14.77
CA ARG A 71 -16.94 -10.31 15.73
C ARG A 71 -17.04 -8.87 16.22
N PHE A 72 -17.72 -8.03 15.47
CA PHE A 72 -17.92 -6.62 15.74
C PHE A 72 -19.40 -6.26 15.57
N SER A 73 -19.84 -5.21 16.27
CA SER A 73 -21.14 -4.63 16.00
C SER A 73 -21.21 -4.16 14.52
N PRO A 74 -22.33 -4.35 13.81
CA PRO A 74 -22.44 -3.97 12.40
C PRO A 74 -22.06 -2.50 12.13
N ASP A 75 -22.34 -1.63 13.10
CA ASP A 75 -22.06 -0.20 13.00
C ASP A 75 -20.66 0.20 13.52
N SER A 76 -19.84 -0.76 13.93
CA SER A 76 -18.44 -0.51 14.29
C SER A 76 -17.65 -0.15 13.05
N LEU A 77 -16.78 0.85 13.16
CA LEU A 77 -15.75 1.07 12.17
C LEU A 77 -14.40 0.67 12.74
N CYS A 78 -13.65 -0.03 11.92
CA CYS A 78 -12.31 -0.49 12.20
C CYS A 78 -11.38 0.22 11.22
N ILE A 79 -10.45 1.00 11.77
CA ILE A 79 -9.67 1.97 11.01
C ILE A 79 -8.20 1.60 11.16
N GLY A 80 -7.59 1.24 10.05
CA GLY A 80 -6.15 1.11 9.90
C GLY A 80 -5.51 2.40 9.46
N VAL A 81 -4.38 2.75 10.07
CA VAL A 81 -3.50 3.79 9.54
C VAL A 81 -2.07 3.28 9.54
N SER A 82 -1.33 3.47 8.45
CA SER A 82 0.10 3.21 8.40
C SER A 82 0.82 4.40 7.78
N VAL A 83 1.85 4.89 8.44
CA VAL A 83 2.57 6.11 8.05
C VAL A 83 4.03 5.79 7.76
N LEU A 84 4.49 6.17 6.57
CA LEU A 84 5.91 6.20 6.22
C LEU A 84 6.35 7.64 6.02
N ASP A 85 7.35 8.07 6.79
CA ASP A 85 8.03 9.35 6.59
C ASP A 85 9.19 9.16 5.60
N THR A 86 9.21 9.87 4.46
CA THR A 86 10.30 9.72 3.49
C THR A 86 11.68 10.06 4.06
N ARG A 87 11.74 10.82 5.16
CA ARG A 87 13.00 11.10 5.89
C ARG A 87 13.64 9.83 6.45
N SER A 88 12.85 8.82 6.84
CA SER A 88 13.38 7.56 7.39
C SER A 88 14.19 6.78 6.34
N LEU A 89 13.86 6.97 5.06
CA LEU A 89 14.53 6.32 3.93
C LEU A 89 15.87 6.96 3.54
N THR A 90 16.28 8.07 4.18
CA THR A 90 17.53 8.77 3.86
C THR A 90 18.77 8.14 4.49
N LYS A 91 18.60 7.39 5.58
CA LYS A 91 19.66 6.67 6.28
C LYS A 91 19.68 5.21 5.84
N PRO A 92 20.83 4.52 5.86
CA PRO A 92 20.86 3.07 5.62
C PRO A 92 19.89 2.32 6.56
N ILE A 93 19.19 1.33 6.01
CA ILE A 93 18.29 0.43 6.74
C ILE A 93 18.84 -0.98 6.56
N GLU A 94 19.58 -1.44 7.56
CA GLU A 94 20.33 -2.71 7.54
C GLU A 94 19.62 -3.79 8.37
N THR A 95 18.87 -3.41 9.41
CA THR A 95 18.18 -4.37 10.30
C THR A 95 16.67 -4.39 10.11
N ASP A 96 16.01 -5.40 10.65
CA ASP A 96 14.55 -5.51 10.61
C ASP A 96 13.90 -4.51 11.59
N GLU A 97 14.55 -4.18 12.70
CA GLU A 97 14.13 -3.15 13.64
C GLU A 97 14.15 -1.76 12.99
N GLU A 98 15.18 -1.46 12.19
CA GLU A 98 15.26 -0.21 11.43
C GLU A 98 14.16 -0.13 10.35
N ALA A 99 13.89 -1.25 9.68
CA ALA A 99 12.82 -1.33 8.69
C ALA A 99 11.43 -1.19 9.32
N GLU A 100 11.24 -1.75 10.52
CA GLU A 100 10.00 -1.62 11.30
C GLU A 100 9.82 -0.18 11.79
N ALA A 101 10.87 0.45 12.31
CA ALA A 101 10.85 1.85 12.77
C ALA A 101 10.59 2.87 11.65
N ALA A 102 10.81 2.50 10.38
CA ALA A 102 10.50 3.36 9.24
C ALA A 102 9.00 3.56 9.02
N THR A 103 8.15 2.65 9.54
CA THR A 103 6.69 2.68 9.39
C THR A 103 5.98 2.68 10.73
N HIS A 104 5.01 3.58 10.91
CA HIS A 104 4.20 3.65 12.11
C HIS A 104 2.77 3.21 11.79
N SER A 105 2.38 2.04 12.28
CA SER A 105 1.07 1.44 12.01
C SER A 105 0.20 1.44 13.26
N TYR A 106 -1.08 1.76 13.07
CA TYR A 106 -2.07 1.90 14.12
C TYR A 106 -3.42 1.34 13.68
N GLN A 107 -4.22 0.90 14.66
CA GLN A 107 -5.56 0.37 14.41
C GLN A 107 -6.54 0.82 15.49
N ASN A 108 -7.74 1.25 15.09
CA ASN A 108 -8.82 1.64 16.00
C ASN A 108 -10.12 0.91 15.73
N VAL A 109 -10.96 0.75 16.75
CA VAL A 109 -12.35 0.31 16.62
C VAL A 109 -13.27 1.26 17.39
N THR A 110 -14.32 1.78 16.74
CA THR A 110 -15.09 2.92 17.26
C THR A 110 -16.19 2.58 18.27
N LYS A 111 -16.77 1.38 18.23
CA LYS A 111 -17.86 0.98 19.15
C LYS A 111 -17.55 -0.27 19.99
N ASP A 112 -16.55 -1.05 19.61
CA ASP A 112 -16.14 -2.27 20.31
C ASP A 112 -14.72 -2.13 20.89
N TYR A 113 -14.59 -1.28 21.92
CA TYR A 113 -13.32 -0.91 22.57
C TYR A 113 -12.57 -2.06 23.28
N GLY A 114 -13.12 -3.29 23.27
CA GLY A 114 -12.60 -4.44 24.02
C GLY A 114 -11.63 -5.36 23.27
N LEU A 115 -11.45 -5.18 21.95
CA LEU A 115 -10.77 -6.17 21.09
C LEU A 115 -9.44 -5.70 20.45
N THR A 116 -8.99 -4.47 20.67
CA THR A 116 -7.74 -3.95 20.07
C THR A 116 -6.91 -3.08 21.03
N GLN A 117 -5.58 -3.15 20.87
CA GLN A 117 -4.63 -2.22 21.47
C GLN A 117 -5.01 -0.79 21.06
N LYS A 118 -5.06 0.09 22.07
CA LYS A 118 -5.54 1.47 21.99
C LYS A 118 -4.93 2.25 20.83
N PHE A 119 -5.75 2.60 19.84
CA PHE A 119 -5.51 3.80 19.05
C PHE A 119 -6.21 5.00 19.68
N ARG A 120 -5.43 6.05 19.92
CA ARG A 120 -5.97 7.38 20.13
C ARG A 120 -5.89 8.10 18.80
N TYR A 121 -7.03 8.40 18.18
CA TYR A 121 -7.11 9.19 16.95
C TYR A 121 -6.34 10.53 17.04
N GLY A 122 -6.14 11.06 18.25
CA GLY A 122 -5.26 12.21 18.49
C GLY A 122 -3.78 11.96 18.14
N GLU A 123 -3.27 10.74 18.30
CA GLU A 123 -1.86 10.41 18.03
C GLU A 123 -1.55 10.47 16.53
N THR A 124 -2.43 9.97 15.66
CA THR A 124 -2.25 10.08 14.20
C THR A 124 -2.43 11.50 13.69
N ARG A 125 -3.31 12.30 14.32
CA ARG A 125 -3.50 13.70 13.95
C ARG A 125 -2.19 14.49 14.14
N HIS A 126 -1.51 14.31 15.27
CA HIS A 126 -0.21 14.92 15.52
C HIS A 126 0.88 14.47 14.54
N LEU A 127 0.82 13.24 14.03
CA LEU A 127 1.80 12.76 13.04
C LEU A 127 1.69 13.48 11.69
N ILE A 128 0.50 14.00 11.35
CA ILE A 128 0.25 14.58 10.02
C ILE A 128 0.01 16.09 10.05
N GLU A 129 -0.33 16.70 11.19
CA GLU A 129 -0.83 18.09 11.29
C GLU A 129 0.07 19.16 10.64
N ASP A 130 1.39 19.02 10.70
CA ASP A 130 2.34 20.00 10.18
C ASP A 130 3.14 19.51 8.96
N ARG A 131 2.69 18.42 8.32
CA ARG A 131 3.40 17.79 7.21
C ARG A 131 2.51 17.66 5.99
N ASN A 132 3.12 17.85 4.82
CA ASN A 132 2.52 17.43 3.57
C ASN A 132 2.45 15.90 3.53
N TYR A 133 1.34 15.36 3.05
CA TYR A 133 1.14 13.92 2.97
C TYR A 133 0.30 13.53 1.76
N VAL A 134 0.54 12.30 1.32
CA VAL A 134 -0.27 11.61 0.32
C VAL A 134 -1.08 10.54 1.03
N LEU A 135 -2.39 10.54 0.78
CA LEU A 135 -3.26 9.48 1.26
C LEU A 135 -3.15 8.29 0.32
N VAL A 136 -2.89 7.11 0.85
CA VAL A 136 -2.65 5.87 0.09
C VAL A 136 -3.71 4.84 0.43
N GLY A 137 -4.22 4.12 -0.56
CA GLY A 137 -5.15 3.02 -0.32
C GLY A 137 -5.60 2.33 -1.59
N SER A 138 -6.39 1.27 -1.43
CA SER A 138 -6.91 0.44 -2.52
C SER A 138 -8.37 0.72 -2.86
N GLU A 139 -9.16 1.26 -1.92
CA GLU A 139 -10.55 1.66 -2.12
C GLU A 139 -10.80 3.05 -1.51
N LEU A 140 -9.84 3.96 -1.70
CA LEU A 140 -9.80 5.24 -0.99
C LEU A 140 -11.10 6.02 -0.99
N GLN A 141 -11.89 5.98 -2.07
CA GLN A 141 -13.19 6.65 -2.13
C GLN A 141 -14.18 6.09 -1.09
N ARG A 142 -14.26 4.77 -0.95
CA ARG A 142 -15.09 4.09 0.06
C ARG A 142 -14.58 4.41 1.46
N ASP A 143 -13.28 4.28 1.70
CA ASP A 143 -12.66 4.59 3.00
C ASP A 143 -12.97 6.04 3.41
N CYS A 144 -12.82 6.95 2.46
CA CYS A 144 -13.14 8.36 2.56
C CYS A 144 -14.60 8.60 2.98
N GLU A 145 -15.55 7.93 2.32
CA GLU A 145 -16.97 8.03 2.64
C GLU A 145 -17.30 7.49 4.04
N LEU A 146 -16.68 6.38 4.44
CA LEU A 146 -16.84 5.82 5.78
C LEU A 146 -16.28 6.76 6.85
N LEU A 147 -15.13 7.40 6.62
CA LEU A 147 -14.57 8.38 7.58
C LEU A 147 -15.46 9.59 7.79
N LYS A 148 -16.21 10.03 6.76
CA LYS A 148 -17.17 11.14 6.90
C LYS A 148 -18.24 10.84 7.95
N THR A 149 -18.60 9.58 8.13
CA THR A 149 -19.66 9.17 9.07
C THR A 149 -19.22 9.31 10.54
N LEU A 150 -17.91 9.34 10.81
CA LEU A 150 -17.37 9.41 12.18
C LEU A 150 -17.39 10.82 12.75
N SER A 151 -16.86 11.77 11.99
CA SER A 151 -16.86 13.18 12.37
C SER A 151 -16.46 14.06 11.18
N PHE A 152 -16.87 15.32 11.23
CA PHE A 152 -16.42 16.34 10.27
C PHE A 152 -14.89 16.46 10.24
N SER A 153 -14.22 16.36 11.40
CA SER A 153 -12.76 16.43 11.52
C SER A 153 -12.04 15.22 10.91
N SER A 154 -12.69 14.05 10.88
CA SER A 154 -12.16 12.83 10.26
C SER A 154 -12.03 12.95 8.74
N TRP A 155 -12.97 13.67 8.12
CA TRP A 155 -12.98 13.92 6.68
C TRP A 155 -11.87 14.86 6.21
N THR A 156 -11.42 15.77 7.08
CA THR A 156 -10.35 16.74 6.76
C THR A 156 -9.04 16.05 6.36
N ILE A 157 -8.80 14.81 6.80
CA ILE A 157 -7.64 14.01 6.38
C ILE A 157 -7.64 13.76 4.86
N ALA A 158 -8.79 13.46 4.27
CA ALA A 158 -8.85 13.22 2.83
C ALA A 158 -8.77 14.51 2.01
N GLU A 159 -9.23 15.64 2.54
CA GLU A 159 -9.24 16.93 1.85
C GLU A 159 -7.89 17.66 1.90
N ARG A 160 -7.19 17.55 3.04
CA ARG A 160 -5.89 18.19 3.26
C ARG A 160 -4.75 17.44 2.57
N ALA A 161 -4.94 16.15 2.23
CA ALA A 161 -3.96 15.38 1.48
C ALA A 161 -3.53 16.13 0.21
N CYS A 162 -2.22 16.11 -0.07
CA CYS A 162 -1.66 16.71 -1.27
C CYS A 162 -2.06 15.92 -2.52
N PHE A 163 -2.28 14.61 -2.36
CA PHE A 163 -2.77 13.70 -3.38
C PHE A 163 -3.42 12.47 -2.75
N ARG A 164 -4.30 11.80 -3.49
CA ARG A 164 -4.92 10.51 -3.11
C ARG A 164 -4.43 9.46 -4.10
N LEU A 165 -3.56 8.58 -3.64
CA LEU A 165 -2.90 7.55 -4.44
C LEU A 165 -3.65 6.23 -4.32
N ASP A 166 -4.31 5.85 -5.40
CA ASP A 166 -4.95 4.55 -5.56
C ASP A 166 -3.94 3.52 -6.07
N ILE A 167 -3.53 2.61 -5.18
CA ILE A 167 -2.50 1.62 -5.50
C ILE A 167 -2.95 0.61 -6.56
N LEU A 168 -4.26 0.33 -6.65
CA LEU A 168 -4.80 -0.62 -7.63
C LEU A 168 -4.84 0.01 -9.03
N ARG A 169 -5.03 1.33 -9.13
CA ARG A 169 -4.86 2.06 -10.41
C ARG A 169 -3.40 2.08 -10.84
N ALA A 170 -2.49 2.42 -9.93
CA ALA A 170 -1.04 2.39 -10.21
C ALA A 170 -0.56 1.01 -10.65
N ALA A 171 -1.15 -0.05 -10.10
CA ALA A 171 -0.83 -1.44 -10.43
C ALA A 171 -1.14 -1.80 -11.88
N GLN A 172 -2.19 -1.23 -12.49
CA GLN A 172 -2.58 -1.58 -13.86
C GLN A 172 -1.45 -1.32 -14.85
N TYR A 173 -0.79 -0.16 -14.75
CA TYR A 173 0.37 0.13 -15.58
C TYR A 173 1.58 -0.73 -15.21
N THR A 174 1.96 -0.77 -13.93
CA THR A 174 3.20 -1.44 -13.49
C THR A 174 3.17 -2.96 -13.72
N LEU A 175 1.98 -3.56 -13.64
CA LEU A 175 1.75 -4.99 -13.83
C LEU A 175 1.17 -5.32 -15.22
N GLN A 176 0.92 -4.30 -16.06
CA GLN A 176 0.31 -4.42 -17.40
C GLN A 176 -1.05 -5.14 -17.38
N LEU A 177 -1.89 -4.82 -16.38
CA LEU A 177 -3.23 -5.38 -16.21
C LEU A 177 -4.26 -4.51 -16.94
N ARG A 178 -5.00 -5.12 -17.87
CA ARG A 178 -6.09 -4.43 -18.61
C ARG A 178 -7.25 -4.04 -17.70
N GLN A 179 -7.46 -4.80 -16.62
CA GLN A 179 -8.51 -4.57 -15.64
C GLN A 179 -7.90 -4.27 -14.28
N ARG A 180 -8.68 -3.57 -13.45
CA ARG A 180 -8.31 -3.28 -12.07
C ARG A 180 -8.26 -4.60 -11.28
N PRO A 181 -7.14 -4.95 -10.62
CA PRO A 181 -7.07 -6.17 -9.82
C PRO A 181 -7.90 -6.01 -8.54
N SER A 182 -8.35 -7.14 -7.96
CA SER A 182 -8.79 -7.15 -6.57
C SER A 182 -7.59 -6.91 -5.64
N LEU A 183 -7.84 -6.38 -4.43
CA LEU A 183 -6.79 -6.19 -3.42
C LEU A 183 -6.06 -7.52 -3.14
N GLN A 184 -6.78 -8.64 -3.10
CA GLN A 184 -6.19 -9.95 -2.89
C GLN A 184 -5.25 -10.38 -4.03
N CYS A 185 -5.70 -10.41 -5.30
CA CYS A 185 -4.82 -10.77 -6.44
C CYS A 185 -3.62 -9.81 -6.52
N PHE A 186 -3.81 -8.53 -6.18
CA PHE A 186 -2.75 -7.55 -6.11
C PHE A 186 -1.69 -7.85 -5.03
N LEU A 187 -2.09 -8.14 -3.80
CA LEU A 187 -1.16 -8.46 -2.71
C LEU A 187 -0.45 -9.80 -2.96
N GLU A 188 -1.17 -10.81 -3.46
CA GLU A 188 -0.62 -12.12 -3.82
C GLU A 188 0.43 -12.02 -4.94
N THR A 189 0.27 -11.07 -5.88
CA THR A 189 1.28 -10.77 -6.91
C THR A 189 2.64 -10.40 -6.30
N PHE A 190 2.66 -9.88 -5.08
CA PHE A 190 3.89 -9.55 -4.35
C PHE A 190 4.31 -10.61 -3.32
N GLY A 191 3.69 -11.80 -3.35
CA GLY A 191 3.93 -12.84 -2.36
C GLY A 191 3.36 -12.52 -0.97
N ILE A 192 2.57 -11.45 -0.84
CA ILE A 192 1.92 -11.08 0.42
C ILE A 192 0.69 -11.97 0.56
N LYS A 193 0.86 -13.13 1.21
CA LYS A 193 -0.23 -14.06 1.49
C LYS A 193 -1.14 -13.50 2.57
N CYS A 194 -2.19 -12.82 2.14
CA CYS A 194 -3.33 -12.54 2.99
C CYS A 194 -4.23 -13.79 2.99
N LYS A 195 -3.93 -14.78 3.85
CA LYS A 195 -5.04 -15.61 4.36
C LYS A 195 -6.10 -14.63 4.87
N ARG A 196 -7.40 -14.93 4.72
CA ARG A 196 -8.57 -14.19 5.26
C ARG A 196 -8.47 -13.97 6.79
N LEU A 197 -7.41 -13.32 7.26
CA LEU A 197 -6.89 -13.40 8.62
C LEU A 197 -6.47 -12.03 9.13
N SER A 198 -6.94 -11.82 10.36
CA SER A 198 -6.58 -10.80 11.33
C SER A 198 -7.13 -9.41 11.04
N LEU A 199 -8.27 -9.15 11.69
CA LEU A 199 -8.71 -7.84 12.15
C LEU A 199 -8.97 -6.78 11.07
N PRO A 200 -10.25 -6.36 10.87
CA PRO A 200 -10.59 -5.26 9.97
C PRO A 200 -9.73 -4.01 10.23
N GLY A 201 -9.27 -3.31 9.18
CA GLY A 201 -8.35 -2.17 9.33
C GLY A 201 -6.87 -2.55 9.33
N HIS A 202 -6.48 -3.80 9.11
CA HIS A 202 -5.06 -4.16 8.99
C HIS A 202 -4.47 -3.89 7.60
N TYR A 203 -5.30 -3.62 6.58
CA TYR A 203 -4.79 -3.52 5.21
C TYR A 203 -4.00 -2.24 4.95
N ALA A 204 -4.12 -1.21 5.80
CA ALA A 204 -3.34 0.02 5.67
C ALA A 204 -1.82 -0.28 5.59
N HIS A 205 -1.33 -1.18 6.44
CA HIS A 205 0.07 -1.60 6.44
C HIS A 205 0.48 -2.32 5.15
N TYR A 206 -0.35 -3.25 4.67
CA TYR A 206 -0.09 -3.99 3.44
C TYR A 206 -0.18 -3.11 2.19
N ASN A 207 -1.13 -2.18 2.15
CA ASN A 207 -1.26 -1.17 1.09
C ASN A 207 0.02 -0.34 0.97
N LEU A 208 0.58 0.10 2.10
CA LEU A 208 1.80 0.87 2.12
C LEU A 208 2.99 0.05 1.58
N ARG A 209 3.16 -1.19 2.06
CA ARG A 209 4.23 -2.08 1.56
C ARG A 209 4.10 -2.40 0.07
N ALA A 210 2.88 -2.71 -0.38
CA ALA A 210 2.62 -3.01 -1.78
C ALA A 210 2.83 -1.79 -2.69
N MET A 211 2.52 -0.57 -2.22
CA MET A 211 2.88 0.67 -2.90
C MET A 211 4.41 0.80 -3.08
N LEU A 212 5.21 0.46 -2.07
CA LEU A 212 6.68 0.49 -2.20
C LEU A 212 7.20 -0.54 -3.20
N LEU A 213 6.62 -1.75 -3.23
CA LEU A 213 6.98 -2.77 -4.23
C LEU A 213 6.57 -2.35 -5.64
N LEU A 214 5.42 -1.69 -5.79
CA LEU A 214 5.01 -1.06 -7.05
C LEU A 214 6.00 0.02 -7.49
N ALA A 215 6.42 0.90 -6.59
CA ALA A 215 7.39 1.95 -6.87
C ALA A 215 8.72 1.36 -7.37
N LEU A 216 9.23 0.33 -6.69
CA LEU A 216 10.47 -0.36 -7.08
C LEU A 216 10.38 -0.99 -8.48
N ARG A 217 9.23 -1.61 -8.80
CA ARG A 217 9.01 -2.19 -10.12
C ARG A 217 8.86 -1.12 -11.20
N ASP A 218 8.13 -0.05 -10.91
CA ASP A 218 7.95 1.09 -11.81
C ASP A 218 9.26 1.84 -12.08
N TRP A 219 10.13 1.98 -11.06
CA TRP A 219 11.47 2.53 -11.21
C TRP A 219 12.31 1.72 -12.19
N LYS A 220 12.37 0.40 -12.03
CA LYS A 220 13.07 -0.49 -12.97
C LYS A 220 12.56 -0.38 -14.41
N MET A 221 11.29 -0.01 -14.58
CA MET A 221 10.67 0.23 -15.89
C MET A 221 10.97 1.61 -16.47
N ALA A 222 11.30 2.61 -15.64
CA ALA A 222 11.59 3.97 -16.08
C ALA A 222 12.93 4.09 -16.81
N GLY A 223 13.92 3.27 -16.43
CA GLY A 223 15.24 3.27 -17.07
C GLY A 223 16.12 4.46 -16.71
N ASP A 224 15.79 5.17 -15.63
CA ASP A 224 16.56 6.32 -15.13
C ASP A 224 17.99 5.91 -14.72
N PRO A 225 19.00 6.78 -14.93
CA PRO A 225 20.37 6.51 -14.53
C PRO A 225 20.47 6.33 -13.01
N TYR A 226 21.15 5.27 -12.60
CA TYR A 226 21.33 4.91 -11.19
C TYR A 226 22.55 5.60 -10.57
N THR A 227 22.33 6.56 -9.68
CA THR A 227 23.36 7.07 -8.77
C THR A 227 23.54 6.15 -7.55
N ASP A 228 24.60 6.35 -6.76
CA ASP A 228 24.76 5.62 -5.49
C ASP A 228 23.67 5.96 -4.47
N ALA A 229 23.16 7.19 -4.49
CA ALA A 229 22.03 7.60 -3.66
C ALA A 229 20.74 6.86 -4.06
N ASP A 230 20.55 6.63 -5.37
CA ASP A 230 19.41 5.87 -5.90
C ASP A 230 19.48 4.40 -5.50
N ARG A 231 20.66 3.78 -5.54
CA ARG A 231 20.85 2.40 -5.07
C ARG A 231 20.53 2.24 -3.60
N ARG A 232 20.96 3.20 -2.77
CA ARG A 232 20.63 3.20 -1.33
C ARG A 232 19.12 3.35 -1.12
N LEU A 233 18.47 4.24 -1.86
CA LEU A 233 17.02 4.42 -1.76
C LEU A 233 16.27 3.15 -2.21
N GLU A 234 16.67 2.53 -3.33
CA GLU A 234 16.11 1.25 -3.78
C GLU A 234 16.23 0.18 -2.69
N HIS A 235 17.42 0.04 -2.09
CA HIS A 235 17.68 -0.90 -1.00
C HIS A 235 16.75 -0.65 0.20
N ASN A 236 16.68 0.61 0.66
CA ASN A 236 15.86 0.98 1.81
C ASN A 236 14.37 0.74 1.55
N LEU A 237 13.87 1.12 0.37
CA LEU A 237 12.50 0.85 -0.04
C LEU A 237 12.19 -0.65 -0.02
N LEU A 238 13.10 -1.47 -0.55
CA LEU A 238 12.92 -2.92 -0.57
C LEU A 238 12.92 -3.53 0.84
N ARG A 239 13.83 -3.11 1.71
CA ARG A 239 13.89 -3.56 3.12
C ARG A 239 12.59 -3.21 3.85
N VAL A 240 12.14 -1.96 3.77
CA VAL A 240 10.88 -1.52 4.41
C VAL A 240 9.69 -2.30 3.84
N ALA A 241 9.64 -2.51 2.53
CA ALA A 241 8.55 -3.23 1.89
C ALA A 241 8.49 -4.71 2.26
N THR A 242 9.63 -5.35 2.52
CA THR A 242 9.74 -6.82 2.63
C THR A 242 10.03 -7.36 4.03
N HIS A 243 10.44 -6.53 4.99
CA HIS A 243 10.73 -7.00 6.35
C HIS A 243 9.54 -7.75 6.95
N LYS A 244 9.80 -8.94 7.54
CA LYS A 244 8.79 -9.83 8.12
C LYS A 244 7.65 -10.24 7.16
N LEU A 245 7.78 -10.07 5.84
CA LEU A 245 6.89 -10.74 4.89
C LEU A 245 7.36 -12.20 4.73
N PRO A 246 6.47 -13.20 4.85
CA PRO A 246 6.83 -14.57 4.55
C PRO A 246 7.17 -14.68 3.05
N SER A 247 8.47 -14.80 2.75
CA SER A 247 9.05 -15.00 1.41
C SER A 247 8.41 -14.15 0.31
N ALA A 248 8.61 -12.83 0.36
CA ALA A 248 8.45 -11.98 -0.83
C ALA A 248 9.58 -12.30 -1.82
N THR A 249 9.43 -13.40 -2.57
CA THR A 249 10.40 -13.81 -3.58
C THR A 249 10.41 -12.75 -4.68
N SER A 250 11.59 -12.24 -5.06
CA SER A 250 11.81 -11.32 -6.19
C SER A 250 11.52 -11.96 -7.56
N ALA A 251 10.74 -13.03 -7.61
CA ALA A 251 10.39 -13.74 -8.82
C ALA A 251 9.29 -12.97 -9.56
N SER A 252 9.51 -12.72 -10.85
CA SER A 252 8.49 -12.16 -11.75
C SER A 252 7.19 -12.97 -11.63
N PRO A 253 6.08 -12.38 -11.15
CA PRO A 253 4.79 -13.03 -11.21
C PRO A 253 4.40 -13.11 -12.68
N GLN A 254 4.22 -14.32 -13.21
CA GLN A 254 3.38 -14.49 -14.40
C GLN A 254 1.96 -14.17 -13.94
N ALA A 255 1.42 -13.04 -14.40
CA ALA A 255 0.06 -12.65 -14.11
C ALA A 255 -0.89 -13.67 -14.75
N SER A 256 -1.32 -14.68 -14.00
CA SER A 256 -2.45 -15.54 -14.35
C SER A 256 -3.71 -15.03 -13.64
N CYS A 257 -4.03 -13.74 -13.79
CA CYS A 257 -5.36 -13.20 -13.48
C CYS A 257 -6.05 -12.92 -14.84
N GLU A 258 -6.15 -13.93 -15.71
CA GLU A 258 -7.19 -14.01 -16.75
C GLU A 258 -8.29 -14.90 -16.19
N GLN A 259 -9.47 -14.33 -15.90
CA GLN A 259 -10.65 -15.13 -15.58
C GLN A 259 -11.08 -15.95 -16.81
N PRO A 260 -11.67 -17.16 -16.62
CA PRO A 260 -12.16 -17.96 -17.73
C PRO A 260 -13.29 -17.22 -18.48
N PRO A 261 -13.51 -17.54 -19.76
CA PRO A 261 -14.54 -16.89 -20.57
C PRO A 261 -15.92 -17.02 -19.91
N ALA A 262 -16.70 -15.95 -20.02
CA ALA A 262 -18.08 -15.86 -19.60
C ALA A 262 -18.96 -16.84 -20.40
N ASP A 263 -18.95 -18.11 -20.00
CA ASP A 263 -20.01 -19.08 -20.27
C ASP A 263 -19.73 -20.33 -19.41
N ALA A 264 -20.13 -20.27 -18.14
CA ALA A 264 -20.36 -21.46 -17.34
C ALA A 264 -21.55 -21.16 -16.44
N THR A 265 -22.69 -21.63 -16.90
CA THR A 265 -23.99 -21.61 -16.22
C THR A 265 -23.89 -22.12 -14.80
N ASP A 266 -24.55 -21.37 -13.92
CA ASP A 266 -25.00 -21.70 -12.58
C ASP A 266 -25.53 -23.14 -12.49
N THR A 267 -24.77 -24.01 -11.82
CA THR A 267 -25.30 -25.21 -11.19
C THR A 267 -24.75 -25.30 -9.78
N LYS A 268 -25.66 -25.07 -8.82
CA LYS A 268 -25.61 -25.48 -7.42
C LYS A 268 -24.68 -26.67 -7.17
N ASP A 269 -23.85 -26.57 -6.13
CA ASP A 269 -23.46 -27.75 -5.37
C ASP A 269 -23.55 -27.43 -3.87
N GLU A 270 -24.41 -28.19 -3.22
CA GLU A 270 -24.54 -28.32 -1.77
C GLU A 270 -23.50 -29.35 -1.29
N ARG A 271 -23.05 -29.21 -0.02
CA ARG A 271 -22.26 -30.16 0.82
C ARG A 271 -20.77 -29.85 0.94
N ASP A 272 -20.09 -30.06 2.07
CA ASP A 272 -20.42 -30.60 3.40
C ASP A 272 -19.39 -30.01 4.40
N ASP A 273 -19.80 -29.85 5.65
CA ASP A 273 -18.94 -29.52 6.79
C ASP A 273 -18.07 -30.73 7.18
N GLU A 274 -16.73 -30.60 7.15
CA GLU A 274 -15.86 -31.42 7.99
C GLU A 274 -14.68 -30.60 8.56
N GLU A 275 -14.63 -30.54 9.89
CA GLU A 275 -13.52 -30.07 10.72
C GLU A 275 -12.25 -30.90 10.48
N GLU A 276 -11.15 -30.27 10.05
CA GLU A 276 -9.82 -30.89 10.17
C GLU A 276 -9.09 -30.38 11.42
N SER A 277 -9.08 -31.26 12.43
CA SER A 277 -8.26 -31.23 13.64
C SER A 277 -6.77 -31.30 13.30
N TRP A 278 -6.01 -30.24 13.58
CA TRP A 278 -4.54 -30.28 13.51
C TRP A 278 -3.94 -30.85 14.80
N VAL A 279 -3.46 -32.09 14.72
CA VAL A 279 -2.62 -32.75 15.71
C VAL A 279 -1.23 -32.09 15.75
N LEU A 280 -0.79 -31.68 16.95
CA LEU A 280 0.57 -31.25 17.24
C LEU A 280 1.52 -32.46 17.25
N MET A 281 2.57 -32.42 16.42
CA MET A 281 3.73 -33.32 16.53
C MET A 281 4.89 -32.58 17.21
N PRO A 282 5.55 -33.19 18.22
CA PRO A 282 6.67 -32.56 18.94
C PRO A 282 7.97 -32.66 18.14
N LEU A 283 8.80 -31.63 18.28
CA LEU A 283 10.19 -31.60 17.81
C LEU A 283 11.01 -32.66 18.55
N ALA A 284 11.56 -33.62 17.81
CA ALA A 284 12.58 -34.53 18.31
C ALA A 284 13.94 -33.83 18.27
N SER A 285 14.57 -33.78 19.44
CA SER A 285 15.97 -33.43 19.66
C SER A 285 16.89 -34.52 19.09
N GLY A 286 18.01 -34.09 18.49
CA GLY A 286 19.13 -34.92 18.06
C GLY A 286 20.22 -34.07 17.44
#